data_AF-A0A9E3G5P3-F1
#
_entry.id   AF-A0A9E3G5P3-F1
#
_cell.length_a   1.000
_cell.length_b   1.000
_cell.length_c   1.000
_cell.angle_alpha   90.00
_cell.angle_beta   90.00
_cell.angle_gamma   90.00
#
_symmetry.space_group_name_H-M   'P 1'
#
loop_
_entity.id
_entity.type
_entity.pdbx_description
1 polymer ?
#
loop_
_entity_poly.entity_id
_entity_poly.type
_entity_poly.pdbx_seq_one_letter_code
_entity_poly.pdbx_strand_id
1 'polypeptide(L)'
;MFKRTYFAQPEMPPITPQDFQALLDELERNRQARRRAWLALQGIRQRLEHWHREKITEPVARSFDGEGATLAIFIDQLITERETALDELCRAIRRFQATVFDDSQLSDRAGAHQAVLKALDRAEALITR
;
A
#
# COMPACT_ATOMS: atom_id res chain seq x y z
N MET A 1 22.26 -49.60 34.40
CA MET A 1 22.64 -48.51 35.33
C MET A 1 22.89 -47.26 34.49
N PHE A 2 21.88 -46.40 34.30
CA PHE A 2 21.99 -45.20 33.46
C PHE A 2 22.35 -43.99 34.33
N LYS A 3 23.55 -43.43 34.17
CA LYS A 3 23.93 -42.16 34.80
C LYS A 3 23.32 -41.02 34.00
N ARG A 4 22.36 -40.31 34.61
CA ARG A 4 21.77 -39.08 34.08
C ARG A 4 22.76 -37.94 34.36
N THR A 5 23.55 -37.56 33.36
CA THR A 5 24.36 -36.34 33.42
C THR A 5 23.42 -35.14 33.27
N TYR A 6 23.12 -34.47 34.38
CA TYR A 6 22.52 -33.15 34.34
C TYR A 6 23.57 -32.18 33.80
N PHE A 7 23.31 -31.60 32.63
CA PHE A 7 24.06 -30.44 32.17
C PHE A 7 23.84 -29.33 33.19
N ALA A 8 24.92 -28.91 33.86
CA ALA A 8 24.90 -27.72 34.71
C ALA A 8 24.44 -26.55 33.83
N GLN A 9 23.26 -25.99 34.15
CA GLN A 9 22.86 -24.74 33.54
C GLN A 9 23.88 -23.68 33.98
N PRO A 10 24.37 -22.83 33.08
CA PRO A 10 25.25 -21.73 33.47
C PRO A 10 24.56 -20.94 34.58
N GLU A 11 25.27 -20.67 35.69
CA GLU A 11 24.75 -19.87 36.79
C GLU A 11 24.38 -18.49 36.24
N MET A 12 23.08 -18.27 36.00
CA MET A 12 22.60 -16.95 35.65
C MET A 12 22.63 -16.09 36.90
N PRO A 13 23.14 -14.85 36.83
CA PRO A 13 23.09 -13.95 37.96
C PRO A 13 21.63 -13.78 38.43
N PRO A 14 21.40 -13.69 39.75
CA PRO A 14 20.05 -13.56 40.29
C PRO A 14 19.41 -12.28 39.77
N ILE A 15 18.23 -12.41 39.15
CA ILE A 15 17.43 -11.27 38.69
C ILE A 15 17.06 -10.42 39.89
N THR A 16 17.50 -9.16 39.91
CA THR A 16 17.15 -8.23 40.97
C THR A 16 15.72 -7.71 40.78
N PRO A 17 15.06 -7.21 41.84
CA PRO A 17 13.78 -6.51 41.70
C PRO A 17 13.85 -5.33 40.70
N GLN A 18 15.00 -4.64 40.62
CA GLN A 18 15.23 -3.58 39.64
C GLN A 18 15.24 -4.12 38.20
N ASP A 19 15.91 -5.25 37.95
CA ASP A 19 15.94 -5.88 36.62
C ASP A 19 14.53 -6.29 36.18
N PHE A 20 13.74 -6.83 37.11
CA PHE A 20 12.35 -7.18 36.84
C PHE A 20 11.49 -5.95 36.51
N GLN A 21 11.65 -4.85 37.24
CA GLN A 21 10.93 -3.61 36.96
C GLN A 21 11.31 -3.03 35.59
N ALA A 22 12.60 -3.04 35.23
CA ALA A 22 13.07 -2.56 33.93
C ALA A 22 12.43 -3.34 32.77
N LEU A 23 12.29 -4.67 32.90
CA LEU A 23 11.61 -5.50 31.91
C LEU A 23 10.11 -5.16 31.78
N LEU A 24 9.43 -4.86 32.89
CA LEU A 24 8.03 -4.44 32.86
C LEU A 24 7.87 -3.08 32.16
N ASP A 25 8.75 -2.13 32.47
CA ASP A 25 8.73 -0.80 31.85
C ASP A 25 9.02 -0.88 30.35
N GLU A 26 9.95 -1.74 29.94
CA GLU A 26 10.22 -2.03 28.52
C GLU A 26 9.01 -2.66 27.83
N LEU A 27 8.37 -3.64 28.47
CA LEU A 27 7.17 -4.28 27.93
C LEU A 27 6.05 -3.26 27.71
N GLU A 28 5.82 -2.35 28.66
CA GLU A 28 4.78 -1.32 28.52
C GLU A 28 5.12 -0.31 27.42
N ARG A 29 6.39 0.13 27.32
CA ARG A 29 6.86 0.96 26.20
C ARG A 29 6.63 0.28 24.86
N ASN A 30 6.92 -1.01 24.75
CA ASN A 30 6.68 -1.81 23.54
C ASN A 30 5.19 -1.92 23.21
N ARG A 31 4.32 -2.12 24.20
CA ARG A 31 2.85 -2.13 23.99
C ARG A 31 2.35 -0.79 23.49
N GLN A 32 2.81 0.31 24.06
CA GLN A 32 2.45 1.66 23.62
C GLN A 32 2.94 1.93 22.19
N ALA A 33 4.18 1.54 21.87
CA ALA A 33 4.73 1.69 20.52
C ALA A 33 3.90 0.92 19.49
N ARG A 34 3.54 -0.35 19.76
CA ARG A 34 2.67 -1.14 18.89
C ARG A 34 1.30 -0.49 18.73
N ARG A 35 0.65 -0.04 19.81
CA ARG A 35 -0.64 0.65 19.72
C ARG A 35 -0.57 1.88 18.81
N ARG A 36 0.47 2.70 18.93
CA ARG A 36 0.66 3.88 18.06
C ARG A 36 0.86 3.49 16.60
N ALA A 37 1.71 2.49 16.33
CA ALA A 37 1.92 1.99 14.97
C ALA A 37 0.62 1.46 14.34
N TRP A 38 -0.20 0.75 15.13
CA TRP A 38 -1.47 0.22 14.65
C TRP A 38 -2.44 1.34 14.28
N LEU A 39 -2.57 2.35 15.14
CA LEU A 39 -3.40 3.53 14.86
C LEU A 39 -2.92 4.28 13.62
N ALA A 40 -1.60 4.36 13.38
CA ALA A 40 -1.06 4.98 12.17
C ALA A 40 -1.49 4.20 10.90
N LEU A 41 -1.38 2.87 10.90
CA LEU A 41 -1.84 2.04 9.77
C LEU A 41 -3.35 2.21 9.51
N GLN A 42 -4.16 2.19 10.56
CA GLN A 42 -5.61 2.43 10.43
C GLN A 42 -5.91 3.84 9.92
N GLY A 43 -5.12 4.84 10.32
CA GLY A 43 -5.21 6.19 9.79
C GLY A 43 -4.86 6.27 8.29
N ILE A 44 -3.88 5.50 7.83
CA ILE A 44 -3.55 5.38 6.40
C ILE A 44 -4.72 4.74 5.65
N ARG A 45 -5.25 3.62 6.13
CA ARG A 45 -6.44 2.96 5.57
C ARG A 45 -7.59 3.94 5.38
N GLN A 46 -7.96 4.65 6.44
CA GLN A 46 -9.08 5.60 6.41
C GLN A 46 -8.89 6.71 5.38
N ARG A 47 -7.66 7.22 5.23
CA ARG A 47 -7.36 8.24 4.21
C ARG A 47 -7.47 7.67 2.80
N LEU A 48 -6.94 6.48 2.57
CA LEU A 48 -7.03 5.81 1.27
C LEU A 48 -8.50 5.54 0.91
N GLU A 49 -9.29 4.98 1.82
CA GLU A 49 -10.72 4.76 1.61
C GLU A 49 -11.48 6.08 1.36
N HIS A 50 -11.13 7.14 2.07
CA HIS A 50 -11.75 8.45 1.89
C HIS A 50 -11.42 9.06 0.52
N TRP A 51 -10.16 9.02 0.10
CA TRP A 51 -9.71 9.56 -1.18
C TRP A 51 -10.19 8.75 -2.38
N HIS A 52 -10.43 7.46 -2.20
CA HIS A 52 -10.83 6.56 -3.29
C HIS A 52 -12.31 6.19 -3.27
N ARG A 53 -13.04 6.62 -2.23
CA ARG A 53 -14.45 6.29 -1.96
C ARG A 53 -14.78 4.80 -2.07
N GLU A 54 -13.78 3.96 -1.86
CA GLU A 54 -13.85 2.51 -1.92
C GLU A 54 -13.42 1.94 -0.57
N LYS A 55 -14.07 0.87 -0.15
CA LYS A 55 -13.67 0.14 1.05
C LYS A 55 -12.53 -0.81 0.73
N ILE A 56 -11.42 -0.65 1.45
CA ILE A 56 -10.30 -1.58 1.34
C ILE A 56 -10.73 -2.87 2.04
N THR A 57 -10.49 -4.01 1.41
CA THR A 57 -10.83 -5.31 2.02
C THR A 57 -10.11 -5.46 3.36
N GLU A 58 -10.75 -6.08 4.34
CA GLU A 58 -10.13 -6.37 5.63
C GLU A 58 -9.07 -7.47 5.45
N PRO A 59 -7.92 -7.40 6.14
CA PRO A 59 -6.92 -8.44 6.06
C PRO A 59 -7.45 -9.74 6.70
N VAL A 60 -7.07 -10.88 6.14
CA VAL A 60 -7.46 -12.22 6.64
C VAL A 60 -7.03 -12.42 8.10
N ALA A 61 -5.88 -11.84 8.48
CA ALA A 61 -5.40 -11.79 9.85
C ALA A 61 -5.24 -10.34 10.29
N ARG A 62 -5.76 -9.99 11.46
CA ARG A 62 -5.63 -8.66 12.05
C ARG A 62 -4.26 -8.49 12.71
N SER A 63 -3.23 -8.46 11.87
CA SER A 63 -1.83 -8.26 12.24
C SER A 63 -1.24 -7.07 11.49
N PHE A 64 -0.09 -6.57 11.95
CA PHE A 64 0.65 -5.51 11.25
C PHE A 64 1.01 -5.92 9.83
N ASP A 65 1.52 -7.14 9.65
CA ASP A 65 1.93 -7.65 8.35
C ASP A 65 0.73 -7.83 7.42
N GLY A 66 -0.39 -8.35 7.94
CA GLY A 66 -1.61 -8.52 7.16
C GLY A 66 -2.19 -7.19 6.70
N GLU A 67 -2.31 -6.22 7.61
CA GLU A 67 -2.78 -4.87 7.28
C GLU A 67 -1.83 -4.17 6.31
N GLY A 68 -0.52 -4.24 6.56
CA GLY A 68 0.50 -3.65 5.70
C GLY A 68 0.48 -4.22 4.28
N ALA A 69 0.36 -5.54 4.14
CA ALA A 69 0.28 -6.21 2.84
C ALA A 69 -0.98 -5.80 2.07
N THR A 70 -2.13 -5.76 2.74
CA THR A 70 -3.40 -5.34 2.13
C THR A 70 -3.33 -3.89 1.65
N LEU A 71 -2.76 -2.98 2.45
CA LEU A 71 -2.58 -1.58 2.05
C LEU A 71 -1.60 -1.43 0.89
N ALA A 72 -0.50 -2.19 0.90
CA ALA A 72 0.48 -2.18 -0.18
C ALA A 72 -0.14 -2.61 -1.52
N ILE A 73 -0.86 -3.74 -1.55
CA ILE A 73 -1.56 -4.23 -2.75
C ILE A 73 -2.53 -3.18 -3.29
N PHE A 74 -3.32 -2.56 -2.41
CA PHE A 74 -4.27 -1.53 -2.81
C PHE A 74 -3.55 -0.30 -3.41
N ILE A 75 -2.47 0.17 -2.78
CA ILE A 75 -1.66 1.30 -3.30
C ILE A 75 -1.05 0.95 -4.66
N ASP A 76 -0.47 -0.23 -4.81
CA ASP A 76 0.15 -0.67 -6.07
C ASP A 76 -0.87 -0.73 -7.21
N GLN A 77 -2.07 -1.25 -6.94
CA GLN A 77 -3.17 -1.25 -7.90
C GLN A 77 -3.53 0.19 -8.32
N LEU A 78 -3.68 1.10 -7.36
CA LEU A 78 -4.03 2.49 -7.60
C LEU A 78 -2.97 3.25 -8.40
N ILE A 79 -1.69 2.97 -8.17
CA ILE A 79 -0.58 3.55 -8.94
C ILE A 79 -0.63 3.01 -10.37
N THR A 80 -0.74 1.68 -10.51
CA THR A 80 -0.79 1.00 -11.81
C THR A 80 -1.95 1.49 -12.67
N GLU A 81 -3.14 1.65 -12.10
CA GLU A 81 -4.32 2.15 -12.81
C GLU A 81 -4.10 3.58 -13.33
N ARG A 82 -3.48 4.45 -12.51
CA ARG A 82 -3.17 5.83 -12.89
C ARG A 82 -2.09 5.91 -13.97
N GLU A 83 -1.01 5.16 -13.82
CA GLU A 83 0.05 5.09 -14.83
C GLU A 83 -0.48 4.61 -16.17
N THR A 84 -1.33 3.57 -16.15
CA THR A 84 -2.00 3.05 -17.35
C THR A 84 -2.87 4.11 -18.01
N ALA A 85 -3.69 4.83 -17.24
CA ALA A 85 -4.53 5.89 -17.79
C ALA A 85 -3.73 7.06 -18.38
N LEU A 86 -2.63 7.45 -17.73
CA LEU A 86 -1.74 8.49 -18.24
C LEU A 86 -1.01 8.06 -19.52
N ASP A 87 -0.56 6.82 -19.61
CA ASP A 87 0.06 6.29 -20.83
C ASP A 87 -0.96 6.20 -21.98
N GLU A 88 -2.18 5.70 -21.71
CA GLU A 88 -3.29 5.70 -22.67
C GLU A 88 -3.59 7.12 -23.20
N LEU A 89 -3.65 8.10 -22.30
CA LEU A 89 -3.86 9.50 -22.65
C LEU A 89 -2.72 10.07 -23.50
N CYS A 90 -1.46 9.84 -23.10
CA CYS A 90 -0.29 10.28 -23.87
C CYS A 90 -0.30 9.69 -25.29
N ARG A 91 -0.61 8.39 -25.43
CA ARG A 91 -0.71 7.72 -26.73
C ARG A 91 -1.85 8.29 -27.58
N ALA A 92 -3.02 8.52 -26.99
CA ALA A 92 -4.15 9.10 -27.69
C ALA A 92 -3.86 10.51 -28.21
N ILE A 93 -3.24 11.36 -27.38
CA ILE A 93 -2.83 12.72 -27.77
C ILE A 93 -1.83 12.67 -28.91
N ARG A 94 -0.80 11.82 -28.83
CA ARG A 94 0.20 11.67 -29.91
C ARG A 94 -0.43 11.19 -31.22
N ARG A 95 -1.37 10.24 -31.16
CA ARG A 95 -2.12 9.78 -32.33
C ARG A 95 -2.92 10.94 -32.95
N PHE A 96 -3.64 11.70 -32.12
CA PHE A 96 -4.39 12.85 -32.61
C PHE A 96 -3.48 13.91 -33.23
N GLN A 97 -2.36 14.24 -32.59
CA GLN A 97 -1.34 15.14 -33.13
C GLN A 97 -0.82 14.68 -34.50
N ALA A 98 -0.57 13.39 -34.69
CA ALA A 98 -0.17 12.86 -35.99
C ALA A 98 -1.20 13.20 -37.09
N THR A 99 -2.50 13.06 -36.81
CA THR A 99 -3.57 13.42 -37.76
C THR A 99 -3.69 14.92 -38.06
N VAL A 100 -3.06 15.79 -37.25
CA VAL A 100 -3.06 17.25 -37.45
C VAL A 100 -1.90 17.67 -38.34
N PHE A 101 -0.74 17.01 -38.22
CA PHE A 101 0.49 17.38 -38.93
C PHE A 101 0.79 16.50 -40.16
N ASP A 102 0.10 15.36 -40.31
CA ASP A 102 0.24 14.44 -41.45
C ASP A 102 -1.10 14.27 -42.17
N ASP A 103 -1.21 14.90 -43.35
CA ASP A 103 -2.41 14.86 -44.19
C ASP A 103 -2.75 13.44 -44.68
N SER A 104 -1.78 12.51 -44.69
CA SER A 104 -2.05 11.10 -45.02
C SER A 104 -2.91 10.40 -43.94
N GLN A 105 -2.95 10.96 -42.73
CA GLN A 105 -3.70 10.44 -41.59
C GLN A 105 -5.00 11.21 -41.32
N LEU A 106 -5.40 12.13 -42.22
CA LEU A 106 -6.60 12.94 -42.04
C LEU A 106 -7.88 12.10 -41.86
N SER A 107 -7.95 10.93 -42.51
CA SER A 107 -9.07 9.99 -42.42
C SER A 107 -9.25 9.39 -41.02
N ASP A 108 -8.18 9.34 -40.20
CA ASP A 108 -8.22 8.83 -38.83
C ASP A 108 -8.52 9.91 -37.78
N ARG A 109 -8.61 11.19 -38.17
CA ARG A 109 -8.75 12.32 -37.24
C ARG A 109 -9.93 12.18 -36.28
N ALA A 110 -11.09 11.74 -36.77
CA ALA A 110 -12.27 11.50 -35.94
C ALA A 110 -12.06 10.37 -34.92
N GLY A 111 -11.40 9.28 -35.35
CA GLY A 111 -11.07 8.14 -34.47
C GLY A 111 -10.04 8.51 -33.41
N ALA A 112 -9.01 9.26 -33.79
CA ALA A 112 -7.99 9.77 -32.89
C ALA A 112 -8.55 10.76 -31.86
N HIS A 113 -9.44 11.67 -32.29
CA HIS A 113 -10.14 12.57 -31.38
C HIS A 113 -10.99 11.79 -30.36
N GLN A 114 -11.73 10.78 -30.82
CA GLN A 114 -12.52 9.94 -29.92
C GLN A 114 -11.66 9.15 -28.93
N ALA A 115 -10.46 8.72 -29.34
CA ALA A 115 -9.51 8.07 -28.45
C ALA A 115 -9.03 9.01 -27.34
N VAL A 116 -8.79 10.30 -27.65
CA VAL A 116 -8.44 11.31 -26.63
C VAL A 116 -9.57 11.49 -25.64
N LEU A 117 -10.81 11.66 -26.10
CA LEU A 117 -11.97 11.80 -25.22
C LEU A 117 -12.12 10.61 -24.27
N LYS A 118 -12.04 9.38 -24.79
CA LYS A 118 -12.12 8.17 -23.95
C LYS A 118 -11.00 8.09 -22.92
N ALA A 119 -9.78 8.46 -23.29
CA ALA A 119 -8.65 8.45 -22.36
C ALA A 119 -8.79 9.54 -21.29
N LEU A 120 -9.35 10.71 -21.65
CA LEU A 120 -9.69 11.77 -20.70
C LEU A 120 -10.78 11.31 -19.73
N ASP A 121 -11.87 10.73 -20.22
CA ASP A 121 -12.96 10.20 -19.37
C ASP A 121 -12.42 9.17 -18.36
N ARG A 122 -11.52 8.29 -18.82
CA ARG A 122 -10.86 7.30 -17.96
C ARG A 122 -9.96 7.95 -16.90
N ALA A 123 -9.13 8.92 -17.29
CA ALA A 123 -8.27 9.63 -16.36
C ALA A 123 -9.08 10.43 -15.32
N GLU A 124 -10.15 11.09 -15.76
CA GLU A 124 -11.07 11.84 -14.89
C GLU A 124 -11.77 10.91 -13.89
N ALA A 125 -12.20 9.72 -14.33
CA ALA A 125 -12.79 8.72 -13.45
C ALA A 125 -11.84 8.27 -12.33
N LEU A 126 -10.52 8.32 -12.53
CA LEU A 126 -9.53 7.98 -11.50
C LEU A 126 -9.20 9.14 -10.55
N ILE A 127 -9.56 10.38 -10.91
CA ILE A 127 -9.35 11.59 -10.09
C ILE A 127 -10.59 11.90 -9.25
N THR A 128 -11.78 11.71 -9.82
CA THR A 128 -13.07 12.15 -9.24
C THR A 128 -13.81 11.08 -8.44
N ARG A 129 -13.26 9.85 -8.40
CA ARG A 129 -13.81 8.70 -7.68
C ARG A 129 -14.06 9.00 -6.21
#